data_AF-A0A5K1FGE1-F1
#
_entry.id   AF-A0A5K1FGE1-F1
#
_cell.length_a   1.000
_cell.length_b   1.000
_cell.length_c   1.000
_cell.angle_alpha   90.00
_cell.angle_beta   90.00
_cell.angle_gamma   90.00
#
_symmetry.space_group_name_H-M   'P 1'
#
loop_
_entity.id
_entity.type
_entity.pdbx_description
1 polymer ?
#
loop_
_entity_poly.entity_id
_entity_poly.type
_entity_poly.pdbx_seq_one_letter_code
_entity_poly.pdbx_strand_id
1 'polypeptide(L)'
;YELFMEAFNHIADNIDKIYKELTTNSTPNMGGTAYLSLENEDDPFLHGIKYTAMPPSKRFRDMEQLSGGEKTVAALALLFAIH
;
A
#
# COMPACT_ATOMS: atom_id res chain seq x y z
N TYR A 1 14.41 5.90 -16.17
CA TYR A 1 13.29 4.97 -15.89
C TYR A 1 13.72 3.79 -15.06
N GLU A 2 14.82 3.10 -15.39
CA GLU A 2 15.24 1.87 -14.68
C GLU A 2 15.34 2.01 -13.16
N LEU A 3 16.12 2.96 -12.63
CA LEU A 3 16.25 3.17 -11.18
C LEU A 3 14.92 3.49 -10.48
N PHE A 4 14.04 4.24 -11.15
CA PHE A 4 12.71 4.55 -10.62
C PHE A 4 11.84 3.29 -10.56
N MET A 5 11.81 2.50 -11.65
CA MET A 5 11.03 1.27 -11.70
C MET A 5 11.57 0.21 -10.76
N GLU A 6 12.88 0.12 -10.57
CA GLU A 6 13.51 -0.76 -9.57
C GLU A 6 13.02 -0.41 -8.16
N ALA A 7 13.10 0.87 -7.77
CA ALA A 7 12.61 1.32 -6.47
C ALA A 7 11.09 1.16 -6.32
N PHE A 8 10.31 1.50 -7.36
CA PHE A 8 8.86 1.34 -7.36
C PHE A 8 8.46 -0.13 -7.18
N ASN A 9 9.04 -1.04 -7.97
CA ASN A 9 8.75 -2.46 -7.90
C ASN A 9 9.17 -3.04 -6.55
N HIS A 10 10.33 -2.63 -6.00
CA HIS A 10 10.74 -3.03 -4.66
C HIS A 10 9.66 -2.71 -3.61
N ILE A 11 9.11 -1.49 -3.63
CA ILE A 11 8.07 -1.10 -2.67
C ILE A 11 6.75 -1.82 -2.98
N ALA A 12 6.36 -1.91 -4.26
CA ALA A 12 5.11 -2.52 -4.70
C ALA A 12 5.03 -4.02 -4.38
N ASP A 13 6.14 -4.74 -4.48
CA ASP A 13 6.21 -6.18 -4.17
C ASP A 13 6.14 -6.45 -2.65
N ASN A 14 6.60 -5.51 -1.83
CA ASN A 14 6.66 -5.68 -0.37
C ASN A 14 5.44 -5.12 0.38
N ILE A 15 4.80 -4.07 -0.14
CA ILE A 15 3.77 -3.32 0.60
C ILE A 15 2.58 -4.18 1.03
N ASP A 16 2.10 -5.09 0.18
CA ASP A 16 0.94 -5.94 0.49
C ASP A 16 1.24 -6.90 1.65
N LYS A 17 2.40 -7.53 1.61
CA LYS A 17 2.85 -8.47 2.65
C LYS A 17 3.00 -7.76 3.99
N ILE A 18 3.69 -6.63 4.02
CA ILE A 18 3.92 -5.85 5.24
C ILE A 18 2.58 -5.36 5.81
N TYR A 19 1.69 -4.82 4.96
CA TYR A 19 0.39 -4.35 5.43
C TYR A 19 -0.47 -5.48 5.98
N LYS A 20 -0.46 -6.66 5.35
CA LYS A 20 -1.11 -7.87 5.87
C LYS A 20 -0.59 -8.25 7.24
N GLU A 21 0.72 -8.28 7.42
CA GLU A 21 1.34 -8.61 8.71
C GLU A 21 0.95 -7.61 9.81
N LEU A 22 0.93 -6.30 9.50
CA LEU A 22 0.55 -5.25 10.46
C LEU A 22 -0.94 -5.23 10.82
N THR A 23 -1.81 -5.75 9.95
CA THR A 23 -3.26 -5.71 10.13
C THR A 23 -3.86 -7.06 10.54
N THR A 24 -3.07 -8.12 10.55
CA THR A 24 -3.51 -9.44 11.01
C THR A 24 -3.58 -9.46 12.53
N ASN A 25 -4.78 -9.52 13.11
CA ASN A 25 -5.00 -9.75 14.54
C ASN A 25 -6.24 -10.61 14.80
N SER A 26 -6.17 -11.45 15.83
CA SER A 26 -7.25 -12.23 16.48
C SER A 26 -8.07 -13.25 15.66
N THR A 27 -8.10 -13.17 14.33
CA THR A 27 -8.71 -14.20 13.46
C THR A 27 -7.70 -14.63 12.39
N PRO A 28 -7.28 -15.90 12.37
CA PRO A 28 -6.43 -16.41 11.30
C PRO A 28 -7.13 -16.20 9.95
N ASN A 29 -6.39 -15.73 8.95
CA ASN A 29 -6.83 -15.53 7.55
C ASN A 29 -7.64 -14.26 7.24
N MET A 30 -7.60 -13.22 8.09
CA MET A 30 -8.28 -11.95 7.83
C MET A 30 -7.31 -10.76 7.96
N GLY A 31 -6.37 -10.65 7.01
CA GLY A 31 -5.46 -9.50 6.87
C GLY A 31 -6.01 -8.47 5.87
N GLY A 32 -5.52 -7.23 5.96
CA GLY A 32 -5.80 -6.20 4.97
C GLY A 32 -5.15 -6.47 3.62
N THR A 33 -5.25 -5.55 2.68
CA THR A 33 -4.56 -5.60 1.39
C THR A 33 -4.08 -4.20 1.06
N ALA A 34 -2.87 -4.08 0.53
CA ALA A 34 -2.33 -2.79 0.10
C ALA A 34 -1.54 -2.94 -1.19
N TYR A 35 -1.60 -1.93 -2.06
CA TYR A 35 -0.87 -1.94 -3.33
C TYR A 35 -0.56 -0.54 -3.81
N LEU A 36 0.46 -0.45 -4.67
CA LEU A 36 0.84 0.75 -5.41
C LEU A 36 0.50 0.56 -6.88
N SER A 37 0.05 1.63 -7.53
CA SER A 37 -0.15 1.66 -8.98
C SER A 37 0.36 2.98 -9.55
N LEU A 38 0.94 2.92 -10.74
CA LEU A 38 1.26 4.13 -11.51
C LEU A 38 -0.01 4.65 -12.18
N GLU A 39 -0.21 5.96 -12.17
CA GLU A 39 -1.32 6.58 -12.91
C GLU A 39 -1.09 6.53 -14.43
N ASN A 40 0.18 6.48 -14.85
CA ASN A 40 0.58 6.29 -16.23
C ASN A 40 1.83 5.39 -16.28
N GLU A 41 1.69 4.20 -16.86
CA GLU A 41 2.80 3.24 -17.00
C GLU A 41 3.78 3.62 -18.13
N ASP A 42 3.32 4.36 -19.15
CA ASP A 42 4.14 4.79 -20.29
C ASP A 42 5.03 5.98 -19.94
N ASP A 43 4.53 6.89 -19.08
CA ASP A 43 5.28 8.06 -18.57
C ASP A 43 5.03 8.28 -17.06
N PRO A 44 5.74 7.52 -16.20
CA PRO A 44 5.54 7.55 -14.75
C PRO A 44 6.05 8.82 -14.08
N PHE A 45 6.80 9.68 -14.78
CA PHE A 45 7.28 10.96 -14.22
C PHE A 45 6.27 12.09 -14.42
N LEU A 46 5.36 11.94 -15.37
CA LEU A 46 4.36 12.96 -15.71
C LEU A 46 3.11 12.87 -14.82
N HIS A 47 2.93 11.75 -14.12
CA HIS A 47 1.77 11.47 -13.26
C HIS A 47 2.17 10.92 -11.90
N GLY A 48 1.21 10.73 -11.00
CA GLY A 48 1.43 10.31 -9.64
C GLY A 48 1.57 8.78 -9.46
N ILE A 49 1.97 8.41 -8.25
CA ILE A 49 1.83 7.06 -7.72
C ILE A 49 0.60 7.03 -6.84
N LYS A 50 -0.32 6.10 -7.10
CA LYS A 50 -1.50 5.88 -6.27
C LYS A 50 -1.23 4.79 -5.25
N TYR A 51 -1.38 5.14 -3.97
CA TYR A 51 -1.35 4.19 -2.87
C TYR A 51 -2.78 3.82 -2.45
N THR A 52 -3.03 2.52 -2.32
CA THR A 52 -4.32 1.99 -1.85
C THR A 52 -4.08 1.06 -0.66
N ALA A 53 -4.89 1.22 0.39
CA ALA A 53 -4.93 0.34 1.54
C ALA A 53 -6.37 -0.04 1.89
N MET A 54 -6.63 -1.33 2.06
CA MET A 54 -7.93 -1.91 2.36
C MET A 54 -7.84 -2.72 3.66
N PRO A 55 -8.41 -2.22 4.77
CA PRO A 55 -8.51 -2.97 6.02
C PRO A 55 -9.35 -4.25 5.86
N PRO A 56 -9.07 -5.32 6.64
CA PRO A 56 -9.67 -6.65 6.47
C PRO A 56 -11.21 -6.70 6.55
N SER A 57 -11.83 -5.74 7.24
CA SER A 57 -13.28 -5.71 7.48
C SER A 57 -14.04 -4.71 6.61
N LYS A 58 -13.38 -4.03 5.67
CA LYS A 58 -13.98 -2.95 4.88
C LYS A 58 -13.90 -3.22 3.38
N ARG A 59 -14.98 -2.88 2.67
CA ARG A 59 -14.97 -2.73 1.20
C ARG A 59 -14.02 -1.60 0.81
N PHE A 60 -13.58 -1.63 -0.45
CA PHE A 60 -12.78 -0.57 -1.07
C PHE A 60 -13.38 0.81 -0.77
N ARG A 61 -12.53 1.71 -0.27
CA ARG A 61 -12.82 3.11 0.00
C ARG A 61 -11.57 3.92 -0.29
N ASP A 62 -11.76 5.19 -0.61
CA ASP A 62 -10.64 6.11 -0.78
C ASP A 62 -9.85 6.24 0.54
N MET A 63 -8.53 6.40 0.43
CA MET A 63 -7.65 6.56 1.60
C MET A 63 -8.10 7.69 2.53
N GLU A 64 -8.72 8.74 1.99
CA GLU A 64 -9.27 9.87 2.74
C GLU A 64 -10.35 9.45 3.74
N GLN A 65 -11.09 8.39 3.43
CA GLN A 65 -12.21 7.86 4.23
C GLN A 65 -11.78 6.84 5.29
N LEU A 66 -10.48 6.52 5.37
CA LEU A 66 -9.94 5.69 6.44
C LEU A 66 -9.90 6.47 7.76
N SER A 67 -10.09 5.76 8.87
CA SER A 67 -9.91 6.33 10.21
C SER A 67 -8.45 6.73 10.45
N GLY A 68 -8.21 7.61 11.44
CA GLY A 68 -6.85 8.04 11.77
C GLY A 68 -5.90 6.87 12.09
N GLY A 69 -6.36 5.87 12.84
CA GLY A 69 -5.58 4.67 13.15
C GLY A 69 -5.24 3.84 11.90
N GLU A 70 -6.21 3.65 11.00
CA GLU A 70 -5.99 2.93 9.73
C GLU A 70 -4.99 3.68 8.82
N LYS A 71 -5.09 5.02 8.76
CA LYS A 71 -4.12 5.86 8.04
C LYS A 71 -2.71 5.73 8.62
N THR A 72 -2.58 5.70 9.95
CA THR A 72 -1.29 5.50 10.61
C THR A 72 -0.68 4.14 10.27
N VAL A 73 -1.47 3.06 10.31
CA VAL A 73 -0.97 1.71 9.95
C VAL A 73 -0.57 1.65 8.47
N ALA A 74 -1.35 2.26 7.58
CA ALA A 74 -1.00 2.35 6.16
C ALA A 74 0.32 3.13 5.93
N ALA A 75 0.50 4.26 6.62
CA ALA A 75 1.73 5.04 6.55
C ALA A 75 2.94 4.26 7.08
N LEU A 76 2.80 3.53 8.19
CA LEU A 76 3.85 2.67 8.73
C LEU A 76 4.21 1.52 7.78
N ALA A 77 3.21 0.89 7.16
CA ALA A 77 3.45 -0.14 6.15
C ALA A 77 4.26 0.39 4.97
N LEU A 78 3.92 1.59 4.48
CA LEU A 78 4.66 2.24 3.41
C LEU A 78 6.10 2.57 3.82
N LEU A 79 6.31 3.06 5.05
CA LEU A 79 7.64 3.33 5.59
C LEU A 79 8.50 2.06 5.66
N PHE A 80 7.93 0.94 6.10
CA PHE A 80 8.64 -0.33 6.15
C PHE A 80 8.88 -0.94 4.77
N ALA A 81 7.99 -0.73 3.80
CA ALA A 81 8.19 -1.21 2.43
C ALA A 81 9.30 -0.46 1.68
N ILE A 82 9.70 0.72 2.16
CA ILE A 82 10.85 1.48 1.64
C ILE A 82 12.18 0.92 2.16
N HIS A 83 12.18 0.25 3.31
CA HIS A 83 13.38 -0.25 3.99
C HIS A 83 13.71 -1.68 3.57
#